data_AF-K1R1S5-F1
#
_entry.id   AF-K1R1S5-F1
#
_cell.length_a   1.000
_cell.length_b   1.000
_cell.length_c   1.000
_cell.angle_alpha   90.00
_cell.angle_beta   90.00
_cell.angle_gamma   90.00
#
_symmetry.space_group_name_H-M   'P 1'
#
loop_
_entity.id
_entity.type
_entity.pdbx_description
1 polymer ?
#
loop_
_entity_poly.entity_id
_entity_poly.type
_entity_poly.pdbx_seq_one_letter_code
_entity_poly.pdbx_strand_id
1 'polypeptide(L)'
;MEVNGTDYTFTNISGSPTISYGEATDCNGQKIWNPCPHFGNATIDTRGTGLIIHPTIAFGVISGWDTEIRDFIRSADGSQIFFSCAGWCGWCGPISGPIGLQHSTEFITLANRK
;
A
#
# COMPACT_ATOMS: atom_id res chain seq x y z
N MET A 1 -8.00 -15.76 -11.32
CA MET A 1 -8.90 -14.69 -10.85
C MET A 1 -8.30 -13.39 -11.35
N GLU A 2 -9.02 -12.65 -12.19
CA GLU A 2 -8.57 -11.36 -12.74
C GLU A 2 -9.21 -10.28 -11.87
N VAL A 3 -8.39 -9.48 -11.18
CA VAL A 3 -8.88 -8.35 -10.40
C VAL A 3 -9.13 -7.20 -11.37
N ASN A 4 -10.38 -6.75 -11.45
CA ASN A 4 -10.72 -5.58 -12.24
C ASN A 4 -10.13 -4.33 -11.55
N GLY A 5 -9.05 -3.79 -12.11
CA GLY A 5 -8.37 -2.60 -11.58
C GLY A 5 -9.19 -1.31 -11.61
N THR A 6 -10.40 -1.32 -12.17
CA THR A 6 -11.33 -0.17 -12.17
C THR A 6 -12.54 -0.39 -11.27
N ASP A 7 -12.65 -1.54 -10.62
CA ASP A 7 -13.70 -1.79 -9.64
C ASP A 7 -13.20 -1.33 -8.27
N TYR A 8 -13.78 -0.25 -7.74
CA TYR A 8 -13.42 0.33 -6.45
C TYR A 8 -14.42 -0.05 -5.34
N THR A 9 -15.36 -0.97 -5.60
CA THR A 9 -16.47 -1.33 -4.68
C THR A 9 -16.02 -2.01 -3.39
N PHE A 10 -14.76 -2.45 -3.28
CA PHE A 10 -14.17 -3.00 -2.07
C PHE A 10 -13.42 -1.97 -1.21
N THR A 11 -13.50 -0.68 -1.56
CA THR A 11 -12.83 0.41 -0.82
C THR A 11 -13.85 1.37 -0.21
N ASN A 12 -13.83 1.52 1.12
CA ASN A 12 -14.60 2.55 1.80
C ASN A 12 -13.71 3.79 1.98
N ILE A 13 -13.87 4.80 1.13
CA ILE A 13 -13.25 6.12 1.29
C ILE A 13 -14.29 7.09 1.85
N SER A 14 -14.06 7.60 3.06
CA SER A 14 -14.81 8.73 3.62
C SER A 14 -13.91 9.97 3.67
N GLY A 15 -14.21 10.99 2.85
CA GLY A 15 -13.76 12.39 3.10
C GLY A 15 -12.58 12.97 2.30
N SER A 16 -12.19 12.46 1.13
CA SER A 16 -11.17 13.11 0.27
C SER A 16 -11.22 12.60 -1.20
N PRO A 17 -10.53 13.22 -2.18
CA PRO A 17 -10.59 12.80 -3.58
C PRO A 17 -10.23 11.33 -3.76
N THR A 18 -10.68 10.73 -4.87
CA THR A 18 -10.50 9.31 -5.17
C THR A 18 -9.01 8.96 -5.24
N ILE A 19 -8.49 8.28 -4.21
CA ILE A 19 -7.14 7.71 -4.16
C ILE A 19 -7.23 6.24 -4.58
N SER A 20 -6.30 5.76 -5.40
CA SER A 20 -6.34 4.37 -5.87
C SER A 20 -6.07 3.39 -4.72
N TYR A 21 -6.49 2.13 -4.89
CA TYR A 21 -6.28 1.11 -3.86
C TYR A 21 -4.78 0.90 -3.57
N GLY A 22 -4.44 0.85 -2.28
CA GLY A 22 -3.06 0.65 -1.83
C GLY A 22 -2.15 1.88 -1.95
N GLU A 23 -2.74 3.05 -2.20
CA GLU A 23 -2.04 4.32 -2.18
C GLU A 23 -2.41 5.12 -0.92
N ALA A 24 -1.49 5.95 -0.45
CA ALA A 24 -1.73 6.96 0.56
C ALA A 24 -1.18 8.29 0.07
N THR A 25 -1.95 9.35 0.30
CA THR A 25 -1.52 10.72 0.04
C THR A 25 -1.35 11.48 1.34
N ASP A 26 -0.39 12.38 1.38
CA ASP A 26 -0.11 13.24 2.50
C ASP A 26 0.06 14.67 2.01
N CYS A 27 -0.71 15.61 2.57
CA CYS A 27 -0.67 17.01 2.17
C CYS A 27 -0.14 17.86 3.32
N ASN A 28 1.06 17.51 3.77
CA ASN A 28 1.73 18.22 4.84
C ASN A 28 2.60 19.34 4.27
N GLY A 29 2.65 20.50 4.95
CA GLY A 29 3.69 21.50 4.65
C GLY A 29 5.07 20.89 4.90
N GLN A 30 6.15 21.49 4.37
CA GLN A 30 7.51 20.98 4.55
C GLN A 30 7.73 20.47 5.99
N LYS A 31 8.15 19.21 6.14
CA LYS A 31 8.46 18.53 7.41
C LYS A 31 9.31 19.39 8.37
N ILE A 32 10.13 20.28 7.80
CA ILE A 32 11.05 21.18 8.50
C ILE A 32 10.34 22.43 9.05
N TRP A 33 9.24 22.88 8.43
CA TRP A 33 8.59 24.16 8.73
C TRP A 33 7.24 24.01 9.43
N ASN A 34 6.49 22.95 9.14
CA ASN A 34 5.22 22.68 9.81
C ASN A 34 4.98 21.16 9.87
N PRO A 35 5.62 20.44 10.82
CA PRO A 35 5.48 19.00 10.92
C PRO A 35 4.05 18.67 11.33
N CYS A 36 3.24 18.27 10.36
CA CYS A 36 1.92 17.72 10.65
C CYS A 36 2.10 16.34 11.29
N PRO A 37 1.48 16.07 12.44
CA PRO A 37 1.59 14.79 13.12
C PRO A 37 0.71 13.70 12.47
N HIS A 38 -0.13 14.07 11.49
CA HIS A 38 -1.05 13.18 10.81
C HIS A 38 -0.49 12.83 9.44
N PHE A 39 -0.05 11.57 9.30
CA PHE A 39 0.40 11.00 8.04
C PHE A 39 -0.73 10.23 7.37
N GLY A 40 -0.76 10.24 6.04
CA GLY A 40 -1.68 9.39 5.27
C GLY A 40 -1.30 7.92 5.48
N ASN A 41 -2.28 7.06 5.81
CA ASN A 41 -2.04 5.64 6.02
C ASN A 41 -2.73 4.81 4.94
N ALA A 42 -2.04 3.78 4.44
CA ALA A 42 -2.61 2.76 3.58
C ALA A 42 -2.55 1.40 4.25
N THR A 43 -3.64 0.64 4.15
CA THR A 43 -3.71 -0.75 4.60
C THR A 43 -4.34 -1.59 3.52
N ILE A 44 -3.69 -2.71 3.20
CA ILE A 44 -4.22 -3.77 2.35
C ILE A 44 -4.34 -4.99 3.27
N ASP A 45 -5.54 -5.52 3.39
CA ASP A 45 -5.82 -6.70 4.23
C ASP A 45 -6.61 -7.72 3.42
N THR A 46 -5.97 -8.86 3.16
CA THR A 46 -6.52 -9.99 2.42
C THR A 46 -6.74 -11.21 3.32
N ARG A 47 -6.63 -11.06 4.64
CA ARG A 47 -6.83 -12.15 5.60
C ARG A 47 -8.22 -12.79 5.42
N GLY A 48 -8.26 -14.11 5.54
CA GLY A 48 -9.50 -14.89 5.38
C GLY A 48 -9.94 -15.11 3.92
N THR A 49 -9.27 -14.51 2.93
CA THR A 49 -9.64 -14.67 1.50
C THR A 49 -8.91 -15.82 0.79
N GLY A 50 -7.82 -16.34 1.38
CA GLY A 50 -6.92 -17.28 0.71
C GLY A 50 -5.97 -16.62 -0.30
N LEU A 51 -6.01 -15.30 -0.45
CA LEU A 51 -5.11 -14.52 -1.30
C LEU A 51 -4.03 -13.81 -0.48
N ILE A 52 -2.91 -13.51 -1.12
CA ILE A 52 -1.83 -12.68 -0.57
C ILE A 52 -1.40 -11.64 -1.59
N ILE A 53 -0.82 -10.53 -1.13
CA ILE A 53 -0.19 -9.55 -2.02
C ILE A 53 1.03 -10.21 -2.66
N HIS A 54 1.11 -10.22 -3.98
CA HIS A 54 2.22 -10.83 -4.71
C HIS A 54 3.57 -10.28 -4.18
N PRO A 55 4.54 -11.16 -3.87
CA PRO A 55 5.75 -10.78 -3.12
C PRO A 55 6.68 -9.84 -3.89
N THR A 56 6.54 -9.79 -5.22
CA THR A 56 7.33 -8.88 -6.07
C THR A 56 6.80 -7.45 -6.09
N ILE A 57 5.62 -7.19 -5.51
CA ILE A 57 5.07 -5.83 -5.47
C ILE A 57 5.83 -5.00 -4.44
N ALA A 58 6.59 -4.02 -4.93
CA ALA A 58 7.28 -3.03 -4.11
C ALA A 58 6.38 -1.81 -3.90
N PHE A 59 6.40 -1.29 -2.68
CA PHE A 59 5.74 -0.05 -2.31
C PHE A 59 6.79 1.03 -2.06
N GLY A 60 6.47 2.26 -2.44
CA GLY A 60 7.38 3.39 -2.29
C GLY A 60 6.72 4.70 -2.69
N VAL A 61 7.57 5.70 -2.96
CA VAL A 61 7.15 7.05 -3.33
C VAL A 61 6.80 7.10 -4.81
N ILE A 62 5.61 7.60 -5.12
CA ILE A 62 5.12 7.87 -6.48
C ILE A 62 5.45 9.30 -6.88
N SER A 63 5.13 10.27 -6.03
CA SER A 63 5.41 11.70 -6.26
C SER A 63 5.37 12.52 -4.97
N GLY A 64 5.73 13.80 -5.06
CA GLY A 64 5.78 14.74 -3.94
C GLY A 64 7.19 15.20 -3.59
N TRP A 65 7.29 16.21 -2.72
CA TRP A 65 8.57 16.77 -2.26
C TRP A 65 8.90 16.28 -0.85
N ASP A 66 10.16 15.91 -0.60
CA ASP A 66 10.62 15.28 0.66
C ASP A 66 9.69 14.16 1.13
N THR A 67 9.16 13.39 0.16
CA THR A 67 8.19 12.33 0.44
C THR A 67 8.91 11.05 0.81
N GLU A 68 8.43 10.38 1.85
CA GLU A 68 8.96 9.12 2.34
C GLU A 68 7.83 8.18 2.75
N ILE A 69 8.05 6.89 2.50
CA ILE A 69 7.25 5.82 3.07
C ILE A 69 7.79 5.52 4.49
N ARG A 70 6.88 5.42 5.45
CA ARG A 70 7.20 5.15 6.86
C ARG A 70 6.43 3.94 7.34
N ASP A 71 6.98 3.31 8.38
CA ASP A 71 6.33 2.22 9.10
C ASP A 71 5.83 1.10 8.16
N PHE A 72 6.59 0.84 7.09
CA PHE A 72 6.21 -0.17 6.11
C PHE A 72 6.28 -1.56 6.73
N ILE A 73 5.16 -2.26 6.71
CA ILE A 73 5.01 -3.61 7.20
C ILE A 73 4.38 -4.46 6.10
N ARG A 74 4.99 -5.62 5.84
CA ARG A 74 4.39 -6.73 5.10
C ARG A 74 4.33 -7.92 6.05
N SER A 75 3.14 -8.48 6.26
CA SER A 75 2.99 -9.66 7.13
C SER A 75 3.77 -10.86 6.57
N ALA A 76 4.22 -11.75 7.45
CA ALA A 76 5.02 -12.92 7.06
C ALA A 76 4.28 -13.87 6.10
N ASP A 77 2.96 -13.94 6.22
CA ASP A 77 2.07 -14.70 5.34
C ASP A 77 1.68 -13.91 4.08
N GLY A 78 2.14 -12.67 3.93
CA GLY A 78 1.87 -11.80 2.78
C GLY A 78 0.43 -11.31 2.66
N SER A 79 -0.43 -11.60 3.65
CA SER A 79 -1.85 -11.25 3.62
C SER A 79 -2.14 -9.79 3.96
N GLN A 80 -1.17 -9.08 4.53
CA GLN A 80 -1.32 -7.70 4.97
C GLN A 80 -0.14 -6.82 4.52
N ILE A 81 -0.47 -5.61 4.07
CA ILE A 81 0.46 -4.48 3.91
C ILE A 81 -0.06 -3.31 4.74
N PHE A 82 0.84 -2.64 5.44
CA PHE A 82 0.59 -1.36 6.09
C PHE A 82 1.75 -0.41 5.81
N PHE A 83 1.45 0.86 5.58
CA PHE A 83 2.45 1.92 5.59
C PHE A 83 1.82 3.28 5.82
N SER A 84 2.65 4.22 6.23
CA SER A 84 2.34 5.64 6.25
C SER A 84 3.10 6.37 5.12
N CYS A 85 2.49 7.40 4.56
CA CYS A 85 3.11 8.32 3.62
C CYS A 85 3.27 9.67 4.31
N ALA A 86 4.47 10.22 4.25
CA ALA A 86 4.79 11.53 4.80
C ALA A 86 5.46 12.38 3.72
N GLY A 87 5.06 13.64 3.55
CA GLY A 87 5.71 14.53 2.59
C GLY A 87 4.86 15.72 2.16
N TRP A 88 5.46 16.61 1.37
CA TRP A 88 4.73 17.72 0.79
C TRP A 88 4.06 17.32 -0.51
N CYS A 89 2.72 17.25 -0.43
CA CYS A 89 1.89 16.65 -1.48
C CYS A 89 2.41 15.25 -1.83
N GLY A 90 2.80 14.50 -0.79
CA GLY A 90 3.38 13.18 -0.91
C GLY A 90 2.35 12.18 -1.38
N TRP A 91 2.76 11.32 -2.30
CA TRP A 91 1.96 10.22 -2.79
C TRP A 91 2.81 8.96 -2.75
N CYS A 92 2.35 7.97 -2.01
CA CYS A 92 3.03 6.69 -1.85
C CYS A 92 2.08 5.56 -2.27
N GLY A 93 2.65 4.47 -2.78
CA GLY A 93 1.87 3.33 -3.28
C GLY A 93 2.74 2.29 -4.00
N PRO A 94 2.14 1.40 -4.80
CA PRO A 94 2.87 0.37 -5.54
C PRO A 94 3.70 0.98 -6.67
N ILE A 95 5.02 0.77 -6.66
CA ILE A 95 5.96 1.38 -7.62
C ILE A 95 6.47 0.40 -8.68
N SER A 96 6.28 -0.90 -8.48
CA SER A 96 6.75 -1.95 -9.39
C SER A 96 5.67 -2.44 -10.36
N GLY A 97 4.55 -1.73 -10.48
CA GLY A 97 3.39 -2.11 -11.30
C GLY A 97 2.10 -2.26 -10.47
N PRO A 98 0.98 -2.66 -11.10
CA PRO A 98 -0.30 -2.81 -10.41
C PRO A 98 -0.21 -3.86 -9.30
N ILE A 99 -1.04 -3.68 -8.26
CA ILE A 99 -1.13 -4.67 -7.18
C ILE A 99 -1.63 -5.99 -7.74
N GLY A 100 -0.75 -6.99 -7.74
CA GLY A 100 -1.09 -8.38 -8.04
C GLY A 100 -1.41 -9.14 -6.75
N LEU A 101 -2.39 -10.05 -6.84
CA LEU A 101 -2.69 -11.03 -5.79
C LEU A 101 -2.31 -12.43 -6.28
N GLN A 102 -1.88 -13.30 -5.36
CA GLN A 102 -1.66 -14.71 -5.64
C GLN A 102 -2.30 -15.58 -4.55
N HIS A 103 -2.54 -16.85 -4.85
CA HIS A 103 -3.12 -17.77 -3.87
C HIS A 103 -2.09 -18.14 -2.80
N SER A 104 -2.49 -18.17 -1.53
CA SER A 104 -1.60 -18.38 -0.39
C SER A 104 -0.86 -19.73 -0.44
N THR A 105 -1.48 -20.75 -1.06
CA THR A 105 -0.89 -22.09 -1.24
C THR A 105 0.34 -22.12 -2.14
N GLU A 106 0.45 -21.18 -3.09
CA GLU A 106 1.60 -21.06 -4.00
C GLU A 106 2.82 -20.44 -3.30
N PHE A 107 2.60 -19.66 -2.25
CA PHE A 107 3.67 -19.04 -1.46
C PHE A 107 4.30 -20.01 -0.46
N ILE A 108 3.49 -20.85 0.19
CA ILE A 108 3.95 -21.87 1.15
C ILE A 108 4.88 -22.88 0.48
N THR A 109 4.67 -23.20 -0.80
CA THR A 109 5.51 -24.13 -1.56
C THR A 109 6.86 -23.54 -2.00
N LEU A 110 7.03 -22.21 -1.98
CA LEU A 110 8.31 -21.53 -2.23
C LEU A 110 9.08 -21.28 -0.94
N ALA A 111 8.40 -21.00 0.18
CA ALA A 111 9.03 -20.81 1.49
C ALA A 111 9.61 -22.10 2.08
N ASN A 112 8.99 -23.26 1.79
CA ASN A 112 9.42 -24.58 2.28
C ASN A 112 10.44 -25.30 1.38
N ARG A 113 10.97 -24.66 0.32
CA ARG A 113 12.05 -25.20 -0.53
C ARG A 113 13.44 -24.68 -0.15
N LYS A 114 13.61 -24.18 1.07
CA LYS A 114 14.91 -23.82 1.63
C LYS A 114 15.37 -24.86 2.64
#